data_AF-A0A6B2CPB6-F1
#
_entry.id   AF-A0A6B2CPB6-F1
#
_cell.length_a   1.000
_cell.length_b   1.000
_cell.length_c   1.000
_cell.angle_alpha   90.00
_cell.angle_beta   90.00
_cell.angle_gamma   90.00
#
_symmetry.space_group_name_H-M   'P 1'
#
loop_
_entity.id
_entity.type
_entity.pdbx_description
1 polymer ?
#
loop_
_entity_poly.entity_id
_entity_poly.type
_entity_poly.pdbx_seq_one_letter_code
_entity_poly.pdbx_strand_id
1 'polypeptide(L)'
;MQVKDLAPGANVDSITVKVVSVGEPRSVIGRDGSSHRVADALVGDETGSVLMTLWDRNIEAVRAGAVIEVRNGFVGTFKGHMRLNLGRGGTIRESDAEIVNVNTSNNISDRVVESPPPRRGFGGRPRRRL
;
A
#
# COMPACT_ATOMS: atom_id res chain seq x y z
N MET A 1 -5.03 15.31 -1.16
CA MET A 1 -4.06 14.62 -0.31
C MET A 1 -2.81 14.38 -1.14
N GLN A 2 -1.61 14.56 -0.59
CA GLN A 2 -0.33 14.29 -1.27
C GLN A 2 0.39 13.11 -0.62
N VAL A 3 1.40 12.56 -1.30
CA VAL A 3 2.15 11.37 -0.82
C VAL A 3 2.85 11.64 0.51
N LYS A 4 3.42 12.84 0.70
CA LYS A 4 4.09 13.21 1.97
C LYS A 4 3.17 13.16 3.20
N ASP A 5 1.86 13.27 3.00
CA ASP A 5 0.86 13.33 4.06
C ASP A 5 0.42 11.92 4.52
N LEU A 6 0.82 10.87 3.78
CA LEU A 6 0.47 9.50 4.10
C LEU A 6 1.15 9.05 5.39
N ALA A 7 0.35 8.52 6.31
CA ALA A 7 0.80 8.00 7.60
C ALA A 7 0.38 6.54 7.77
N PRO A 8 1.10 5.74 8.59
CA PRO A 8 0.74 4.35 8.84
C PRO A 8 -0.69 4.22 9.38
N GLY A 9 -1.50 3.36 8.77
CA GLY A 9 -2.89 3.12 9.16
C GLY A 9 -3.89 4.19 8.72
N ALA A 10 -3.46 5.23 7.99
CA ALA A 10 -4.35 6.26 7.48
C ALA A 10 -5.26 5.74 6.37
N ASN A 11 -6.51 6.20 6.35
CA ASN A 11 -7.41 6.05 5.22
C ASN A 11 -7.10 7.12 4.16
N VAL A 12 -7.35 6.78 2.89
CA VAL A 12 -7.10 7.64 1.74
C VAL A 12 -8.38 7.73 0.92
N ASP A 13 -9.14 8.80 1.11
CA ASP A 13 -10.40 9.00 0.38
C ASP A 13 -10.17 9.15 -1.13
N SER A 14 -9.22 10.01 -1.50
CA SER A 14 -8.71 10.15 -2.87
C SER A 14 -7.26 10.66 -2.87
N ILE A 15 -6.43 10.07 -3.72
CA ILE A 15 -5.08 10.55 -4.04
C ILE A 15 -4.79 10.35 -5.53
N THR A 16 -4.20 11.36 -6.17
CA THR A 16 -3.74 11.30 -7.56
C THR A 16 -2.23 11.14 -7.58
N VAL A 17 -1.73 10.12 -8.27
CA VAL A 17 -0.31 9.77 -8.31
C VAL A 17 0.11 9.35 -9.71
N LYS A 18 1.37 9.59 -10.06
CA LYS A 18 2.00 9.05 -11.25
C LYS A 18 2.63 7.70 -10.97
N VAL A 19 2.42 6.76 -11.86
CA VAL A 19 3.04 5.44 -11.82
C VAL A 19 4.45 5.56 -12.40
N VAL A 20 5.45 5.33 -11.55
CA VAL A 20 6.86 5.33 -11.96
C VAL A 20 7.23 3.99 -12.57
N SER A 21 6.86 2.89 -11.91
CA SER A 21 7.16 1.53 -12.37
C SER A 21 6.14 0.53 -11.83
N VAL A 22 5.94 -0.57 -12.54
CA VAL A 22 5.15 -1.73 -12.08
C VAL A 22 6.08 -2.94 -12.02
N GLY A 23 6.21 -3.57 -10.86
CA GLY A 23 7.04 -4.75 -10.68
C GLY A 23 6.42 -6.00 -11.29
N GLU A 24 7.22 -7.06 -11.40
CA GLU A 24 6.76 -8.34 -11.93
C GLU A 24 5.69 -8.97 -11.02
N PRO A 25 4.54 -9.42 -11.59
CA PRO A 25 3.53 -10.12 -10.83
C PRO A 25 4.04 -11.45 -10.28
N ARG A 26 3.77 -11.72 -9.01
CA ARG A 26 4.05 -13.01 -8.36
C ARG A 26 2.77 -13.67 -7.87
N SER A 27 2.73 -14.99 -7.94
CA SER A 27 1.61 -15.77 -7.42
C SER A 27 1.71 -15.94 -5.90
N VAL A 28 0.57 -15.80 -5.23
CA VAL A 28 0.41 -16.06 -3.79
C VAL A 28 -0.84 -16.88 -3.56
N ILE A 29 -0.84 -17.67 -2.48
CA ILE A 29 -2.01 -18.46 -2.07
C ILE A 29 -2.73 -17.73 -0.95
N GLY A 30 -4.03 -17.49 -1.16
CA GLY A 30 -4.95 -16.92 -0.18
C GLY A 30 -5.16 -17.86 1.01
N ARG A 31 -5.72 -17.34 2.09
CA ARG A 31 -6.02 -18.15 3.29
C ARG A 31 -7.08 -19.23 3.03
N ASP A 32 -7.93 -19.00 2.04
CA ASP A 32 -8.96 -19.92 1.55
C ASP A 32 -8.41 -20.94 0.53
N GLY A 33 -7.09 -20.91 0.23
CA GLY A 33 -6.46 -21.78 -0.76
C GLY A 33 -6.58 -21.29 -2.19
N SER A 34 -7.23 -20.16 -2.45
CA SER A 34 -7.33 -19.57 -3.79
C SER A 34 -5.97 -19.01 -4.25
N SER A 35 -5.73 -18.98 -5.55
CA SER A 35 -4.52 -18.40 -6.13
C SER A 35 -4.79 -16.95 -6.54
N HIS A 36 -3.91 -16.05 -6.12
CA HIS A 36 -3.94 -14.63 -6.46
C HIS A 36 -2.61 -14.19 -7.06
N ARG A 37 -2.63 -13.12 -7.85
CA ARG A 37 -1.43 -12.42 -8.29
C ARG A 37 -1.27 -11.12 -7.52
N VAL A 38 -0.03 -10.81 -7.16
CA VAL A 38 0.32 -9.55 -6.51
C VAL A 38 1.52 -8.92 -7.20
N ALA A 39 1.51 -7.61 -7.37
CA ALA A 39 2.63 -6.81 -7.86
C ALA A 39 2.75 -5.53 -7.03
N ASP A 40 3.97 -5.05 -6.85
CA ASP A 40 4.22 -3.73 -6.23
C ASP A 40 4.46 -2.72 -7.36
N ALA A 41 3.74 -1.60 -7.34
CA ALA A 41 3.97 -0.47 -8.23
C ALA A 41 4.56 0.70 -7.44
N LEU A 42 5.62 1.33 -7.96
CA LEU A 42 6.12 2.58 -7.41
C LEU A 42 5.26 3.71 -7.97
N VAL A 43 4.57 4.42 -7.08
CA VAL A 43 3.72 5.56 -7.44
C VAL A 43 4.13 6.79 -6.64
N GLY A 44 3.89 7.98 -7.17
CA GLY A 44 4.17 9.18 -6.41
C GLY A 44 3.75 10.49 -7.06
N ASP A 45 4.05 11.57 -6.36
CA ASP A 45 3.86 12.96 -6.79
C ASP A 45 5.15 13.76 -6.51
N GLU A 46 5.11 15.07 -6.68
CA GLU A 46 6.25 15.96 -6.42
C GLU A 46 6.71 15.94 -4.95
N THR A 47 5.88 15.45 -4.03
CA THR A 47 6.16 15.45 -2.60
C THR A 47 6.82 14.16 -2.11
N GLY A 48 6.63 13.04 -2.81
CA GLY A 48 7.24 11.77 -2.46
C GLY A 48 6.76 10.62 -3.32
N SER A 49 7.25 9.42 -3.01
CA SER A 49 6.80 8.18 -3.62
C SER A 49 6.46 7.12 -2.58
N VAL A 50 5.62 6.16 -2.96
CA VAL A 50 5.21 5.04 -2.13
C VAL A 50 5.01 3.81 -2.99
N LEU A 51 5.31 2.62 -2.44
CA LEU A 51 4.93 1.37 -3.09
C LEU A 51 3.44 1.10 -2.87
N MET A 52 2.72 0.87 -3.96
CA MET A 52 1.32 0.48 -4.00
C MET A 52 1.19 -1.01 -4.29
N THR A 53 0.46 -1.75 -3.46
CA THR A 53 0.19 -3.18 -3.67
C THR A 53 -0.99 -3.34 -4.63
N LEU A 54 -0.76 -4.00 -5.77
CA LEU A 54 -1.77 -4.31 -6.77
C LEU A 54 -2.11 -5.80 -6.73
N TRP A 55 -3.39 -6.11 -6.78
CA TRP A 55 -3.92 -7.48 -6.74
C TRP A 55 -4.69 -7.82 -8.00
N ASP A 56 -4.47 -9.02 -8.51
CA ASP A 56 -5.21 -9.62 -9.62
C ASP A 56 -5.39 -8.64 -10.79
N ARG A 57 -6.64 -8.35 -11.19
CA ARG A 57 -6.98 -7.47 -12.32
C ARG A 57 -6.44 -6.04 -12.20
N ASN A 58 -6.13 -5.58 -10.99
CA ASN A 58 -5.62 -4.22 -10.77
C ASN A 58 -4.17 -4.09 -11.25
N ILE A 59 -3.47 -5.21 -11.44
CA ILE A 59 -2.12 -5.24 -12.00
C ILE A 59 -2.18 -4.80 -13.46
N GLU A 60 -3.13 -5.31 -14.24
CA GLU A 60 -3.32 -4.93 -15.64
C GLU A 60 -3.94 -3.54 -15.83
N ALA A 61 -4.62 -3.03 -14.81
CA ALA A 61 -5.26 -1.71 -14.85
C ALA A 61 -4.29 -0.54 -14.70
N VAL A 62 -3.00 -0.81 -14.40
CA VAL A 62 -2.00 0.20 -14.09
C VAL A 62 -0.80 0.03 -15.00
N ARG A 63 -0.33 1.12 -15.60
CA ARG A 63 0.83 1.16 -16.50
C ARG A 63 1.84 2.20 -16.07
N ALA A 64 3.12 1.91 -16.23
CA ALA A 64 4.18 2.88 -15.99
C ALA A 64 3.98 4.14 -16.87
N GLY A 65 4.23 5.31 -16.28
CA GLY A 65 4.04 6.61 -16.92
C GLY A 65 2.64 7.20 -16.80
N ALA A 66 1.60 6.40 -16.52
CA ALA A 66 0.24 6.91 -16.37
C ALA A 66 0.06 7.67 -15.04
N VAL A 67 -0.89 8.61 -15.04
CA VAL A 67 -1.39 9.25 -13.83
C VAL A 67 -2.73 8.62 -13.47
N ILE A 68 -2.86 8.20 -12.22
CA ILE A 68 -4.04 7.50 -11.70
C ILE A 68 -4.60 8.20 -10.47
N GLU A 69 -5.92 8.20 -10.34
CA GLU A 69 -6.63 8.54 -9.12
C GLU A 69 -7.00 7.23 -8.39
N VAL A 70 -6.54 7.10 -7.14
CA VAL A 70 -6.88 6.00 -6.24
C VAL A 70 -7.90 6.51 -5.25
N ARG A 71 -9.09 5.88 -5.21
CA ARG A 71 -10.16 6.20 -4.26
C ARG A 71 -10.45 5.08 -3.28
N ASN A 72 -10.81 5.46 -2.05
CA ASN A 72 -11.03 4.57 -0.91
C ASN A 72 -9.85 3.61 -0.70
N GLY A 73 -8.64 4.17 -0.68
CA GLY A 73 -7.41 3.46 -0.34
C GLY A 73 -7.11 3.50 1.16
N PHE A 74 -6.04 2.84 1.57
CA PHE A 74 -5.48 2.94 2.91
C PHE A 74 -3.97 2.69 2.90
N VAL A 75 -3.28 3.21 3.92
CA VAL A 75 -1.87 2.98 4.15
C VAL A 75 -1.71 1.80 5.12
N GLY A 76 -1.27 0.67 4.60
CA GLY A 76 -0.92 -0.51 5.38
C GLY A 76 0.58 -0.61 5.61
N THR A 77 0.99 -1.65 6.33
CA THR A 77 2.41 -2.03 6.43
C THR A 77 2.62 -3.46 5.94
N PHE A 78 3.74 -3.69 5.26
CA PHE A 78 4.22 -5.01 4.87
C PHE A 78 5.66 -5.17 5.31
N LYS A 79 5.93 -6.16 6.18
CA LYS A 79 7.25 -6.37 6.79
C LYS A 79 7.84 -5.09 7.44
N GLY A 80 6.98 -4.27 8.05
CA GLY A 80 7.37 -3.00 8.69
C GLY A 80 7.45 -1.80 7.75
N HIS A 81 7.27 -1.98 6.44
CA HIS A 81 7.34 -0.90 5.45
C HIS A 81 5.96 -0.43 5.04
N MET A 82 5.76 0.88 4.86
CA MET A 82 4.47 1.40 4.41
C MET A 82 4.13 0.94 2.98
N ARG A 83 2.83 0.73 2.75
CA ARG A 83 2.25 0.39 1.44
C ARG A 83 0.93 1.13 1.25
N LEU A 84 0.74 1.72 0.08
CA LEU A 84 -0.58 2.15 -0.36
C LEU A 84 -1.36 0.92 -0.85
N ASN A 85 -2.59 0.76 -0.39
CA ASN A 85 -3.44 -0.37 -0.76
C ASN A 85 -4.83 0.14 -1.15
N LEU A 86 -5.51 -0.64 -2.00
CA LEU A 86 -6.91 -0.39 -2.33
C LEU A 86 -7.79 -0.95 -1.22
N GLY A 87 -8.68 -0.11 -0.67
CA GLY A 87 -9.66 -0.52 0.34
C GLY A 87 -10.85 -1.27 -0.25
N ARG A 88 -11.76 -1.70 0.62
CA ARG A 88 -13.00 -2.37 0.20
C ARG A 88 -13.86 -1.41 -0.62
N GLY A 89 -14.17 -1.79 -1.86
CA GLY A 89 -14.90 -0.92 -2.79
C GLY A 89 -14.07 0.24 -3.34
N GLY A 90 -12.74 0.22 -3.15
CA GLY A 90 -11.85 1.19 -3.77
C GLY A 90 -11.76 1.02 -5.28
N THR A 91 -11.36 2.10 -5.95
CA THR A 91 -11.22 2.15 -7.40
C THR A 91 -9.92 2.82 -7.81
N ILE A 92 -9.41 2.43 -8.97
CA ILE A 92 -8.30 3.07 -9.66
C ILE A 92 -8.86 3.57 -10.99
N ARG A 93 -8.58 4.83 -11.34
CA ARG A 93 -8.98 5.43 -12.61
C ARG A 93 -7.80 6.19 -13.19
N GLU A 94 -7.65 6.18 -14.51
CA GLU A 94 -6.72 7.12 -15.14
C GLU A 94 -7.23 8.56 -14.94
N SER A 95 -6.28 9.49 -14.81
CA SER A 95 -6.56 10.90 -14.62
C SER A 95 -5.77 11.73 -15.64
N ASP A 96 -6.40 12.78 -16.15
CA ASP A 96 -5.76 13.75 -17.06
C ASP A 96 -4.88 14.77 -16.31
N ALA A 97 -4.74 14.63 -14.99
CA ALA A 97 -3.87 15.49 -14.20
C ALA A 97 -2.40 15.33 -14.63
N GLU A 98 -1.68 16.44 -14.65
CA GLU A 98 -0.27 16.45 -15.05
C GLU A 98 0.64 16.40 -13.82
N ILE A 99 1.35 15.28 -13.66
CA ILE A 99 2.44 15.13 -12.69
C ILE A 99 3.73 14.99 -13.49
N VAL A 100 4.49 16.08 -13.58
CA VAL A 100 5.72 16.12 -14.38
C VAL A 100 6.81 15.26 -13.70
N ASN A 101 7.05 15.53 -12.42
CA ASN A 101 8.12 14.92 -11.64
C ASN A 101 7.57 14.16 -10.44
N VAL A 102 8.20 13.02 -10.12
CA VAL A 102 7.94 12.26 -8.90
C VAL A 102 9.18 12.31 -8.03
N ASN A 103 9.02 12.68 -6.76
CA ASN A 103 10.13 12.69 -5.82
C ASN A 103 10.41 11.28 -5.29
N THR A 104 11.11 10.47 -6.08
CA THR A 104 11.50 9.10 -5.72
C THR A 104 12.56 9.05 -4.61
N SER A 105 13.27 10.16 -4.36
CA SER A 105 14.23 10.25 -3.25
C SER A 105 13.54 10.28 -1.89
N ASN A 106 12.31 10.80 -1.83
CA ASN A 106 11.46 10.75 -0.65
C ASN A 106 10.46 9.58 -0.76
N ASN A 107 10.99 8.36 -0.84
CA ASN A 107 10.18 7.17 -0.83
C ASN A 107 9.75 6.82 0.61
N ILE A 108 8.47 7.10 0.94
CA ILE A 108 7.94 6.87 2.28
C ILE A 108 7.84 5.38 2.62
N SER A 109 7.86 4.48 1.62
CA SER A 109 7.83 3.04 1.84
C SER A 109 9.16 2.45 2.31
N ASP A 110 10.25 3.20 2.20
CA ASP A 110 11.56 2.77 2.72
C ASP A 110 11.67 2.96 4.24
N ARG A 111 10.77 3.75 4.84
CA ARG A 111 10.71 3.98 6.28
C ARG A 111 10.15 2.75 6.98
N VAL A 112 10.87 2.27 7.98
CA VAL A 112 10.41 1.20 8.87
C VAL A 112 9.50 1.82 9.94
N VAL A 113 8.27 1.33 10.00
CA VAL A 113 7.30 1.65 11.04
C VAL A 113 7.44 0.58 12.12
N GLU A 114 7.98 0.97 13.27
CA GLU A 114 7.99 0.10 14.45
C GLU A 114 6.55 -0.23 14.83
N SER A 115 6.18 -1.51 14.72
CA SER A 115 4.94 -2.00 15.31
C SER A 115 5.16 -2.11 16.81
N PRO A 116 4.29 -1.55 17.67
CA PRO A 116 4.38 -1.80 19.10
C PRO A 116 4.47 -3.31 19.35
N PRO A 117 5.34 -3.78 20.26
CA PRO A 117 5.44 -5.19 20.54
C PRO A 117 4.03 -5.72 20.86
N PRO A 118 3.67 -6.91 20.34
CA PRO A 118 2.36 -7.49 20.60
C PRO A 118 2.18 -7.50 22.12
N ARG A 119 1.12 -6.84 22.62
CA ARG A 119 0.83 -6.78 24.05
C ARG A 119 0.72 -8.22 24.54
N ARG A 120 1.79 -8.69 25.19
CA ARG A 120 1.85 -10.02 25.81
C ARG A 120 0.74 -10.03 26.84
N GLY A 121 -0.38 -10.68 26.54
CA GLY A 121 -1.47 -10.84 27.48
C GLY A 121 -0.93 -11.56 28.72
N PHE A 122 -0.69 -10.80 29.78
CA PHE A 122 -0.42 -11.34 31.11
C PHE A 122 -1.73 -11.92 31.64
N GLY A 123 -2.09 -13.09 31.13
CA GLY A 123 -3.27 -13.87 31.47
C GLY A 123 -2.91 -15.27 31.95
N GLY A 124 -1.77 -15.42 32.63
CA GLY A 124 -1.41 -16.65 33.32
C GLY A 124 -2.12 -16.70 34.67
N ARG A 125 -3.38 -17.15 34.71
CA ARG A 125 -3.99 -17.57 35.98
C ARG A 125 -3.18 -18.75 36.54
N PRO A 126 -2.65 -18.69 37.78
CA PRO A 126 -2.04 -19.86 38.38
C PRO A 126 -3.13 -20.91 38.61
N ARG A 127 -3.00 -22.07 37.97
CA ARG A 127 -3.79 -23.25 38.33
C ARG A 127 -3.40 -23.64 39.75
N ARG A 128 -4.26 -23.37 40.73
CA ARG A 128 -4.23 -24.04 42.03
C ARG A 128 -4.38 -25.54 41.76
N ARG A 129 -3.34 -26.33 42.03
CA ARG A 129 -3.51 -27.76 42.31
C ARG A 129 -4.04 -27.91 43.73
N LEU A 130 -4.85 -28.95 43.86
CA LEU A 130 -5.55 -29.46 45.05
C LEU A 130 -4.67 -29.50 46.29
#